data_AF-A0A7C5BZ22-F1
#
_entry.id   AF-A0A7C5BZ22-F1
#
_cell.length_a   1.000
_cell.length_b   1.000
_cell.length_c   1.000
_cell.angle_alpha   90.00
_cell.angle_beta   90.00
_cell.angle_gamma   90.00
#
_symmetry.space_group_name_H-M   'P 1'
#
loop_
_entity.id
_entity.type
_entity.pdbx_description
1 polymer ?
#
loop_
_entity_poly.entity_id
_entity_poly.type
_entity_poly.pdbx_seq_one_letter_code
_entity_poly.pdbx_strand_id
1 'polypeptide(L)'
;MLGRASLATGSAILALTLSGLWAFQVWSQSPGSSFRGPDGPTAGALQSRGSTSSPANSEVASAAQASGPAYRVADHTVVSPILAALLASARPNEHPLMPAIRWAKQELENVRRIEDYSAIVVKRERIGGELSEEEYAFVKIRHRPFSVYMRFLHPPSIRGQEVIWVEGANDGKMWARGTGLKRVFGTVSLSPTSPLVMQNNRYPITEIGILRLVERIIEVAEHDAQYGECEVTYYPGAKINDRPCLCIQVVHPVPRVNFRFHIARVFVDEELRLPVRYESYDWPAKPGGPPLLLEQYTYLNIRLNNGFTDRDFDINNPEYGFTGRK
;
A
#
# COMPACT_ATOMS: atom_id res chain seq x y z
N MET A 1 -37.10 -52.82 -16.17
CA MET A 1 -36.40 -51.68 -16.82
C MET A 1 -36.28 -50.56 -15.80
N LEU A 2 -35.18 -50.54 -15.04
CA LEU A 2 -34.85 -49.51 -14.04
C LEU A 2 -33.31 -49.42 -14.02
N GLY A 3 -32.77 -48.36 -14.61
CA GLY A 3 -31.34 -48.12 -14.72
C GLY A 3 -30.85 -47.21 -13.60
N ARG A 4 -29.97 -47.76 -12.76
CA ARG A 4 -29.15 -47.05 -11.77
C ARG A 4 -28.00 -46.29 -12.43
N ALA A 5 -27.54 -45.26 -11.71
CA ALA A 5 -26.34 -44.46 -11.96
C ALA A 5 -25.04 -45.28 -12.06
N SER A 6 -24.07 -44.76 -12.82
CA SER A 6 -22.65 -45.07 -12.68
C SER A 6 -21.79 -43.83 -12.91
N LEU A 7 -20.84 -43.61 -12.00
CA LEU A 7 -19.71 -42.70 -12.12
C LEU A 7 -18.70 -43.20 -13.17
N ALA A 8 -17.97 -42.28 -13.80
CA ALA A 8 -16.61 -42.47 -14.32
C ALA A 8 -15.92 -41.09 -14.40
N THR A 9 -15.07 -40.72 -13.45
CA THR A 9 -13.58 -40.70 -13.57
C THR A 9 -13.03 -40.17 -14.89
N GLY A 10 -12.33 -39.03 -14.80
CA GLY A 10 -11.47 -38.50 -15.85
C GLY A 10 -10.43 -37.55 -15.25
N SER A 11 -9.30 -38.12 -14.85
CA SER A 11 -8.06 -37.38 -14.57
C SER A 11 -7.54 -36.75 -15.86
N ALA A 12 -7.19 -35.47 -15.84
CA ALA A 12 -6.26 -34.87 -16.80
C ALA A 12 -5.38 -33.85 -16.09
N ILE A 13 -4.19 -34.31 -15.73
CA ILE A 13 -3.01 -33.51 -15.41
C ILE A 13 -2.52 -32.91 -16.72
N LEU A 14 -2.37 -31.59 -16.80
CA LEU A 14 -1.35 -30.97 -17.63
C LEU A 14 -0.95 -29.60 -17.06
N ALA A 15 0.31 -29.56 -16.62
CA ALA A 15 1.05 -28.38 -16.20
C ALA A 15 1.44 -27.51 -17.41
N LEU A 16 1.51 -26.20 -17.19
CA LEU A 16 2.33 -25.14 -17.82
C LEU A 16 1.79 -23.81 -17.21
N THR A 17 2.53 -22.84 -16.69
CA THR A 17 3.96 -22.54 -16.59
C THR A 17 4.16 -21.47 -15.51
N LEU A 18 5.37 -21.44 -14.95
CA LEU A 18 5.85 -20.49 -13.95
C LEU A 18 5.63 -19.02 -14.31
N SER A 19 4.85 -18.31 -13.50
CA SER A 19 5.02 -16.87 -13.25
C SER A 19 4.16 -16.48 -12.05
N GLY A 20 4.78 -16.44 -10.87
CA GLY A 20 4.09 -16.07 -9.62
C GLY A 20 4.91 -16.25 -8.35
N LEU A 21 6.03 -16.97 -8.42
CA LEU A 21 6.95 -17.20 -7.30
C LEU A 21 7.84 -15.99 -6.91
N TRP A 22 7.78 -14.88 -7.63
CA TRP A 22 8.67 -13.73 -7.38
C TRP A 22 8.13 -12.70 -6.38
N ALA A 23 6.82 -12.68 -6.08
CA ALA A 23 6.26 -11.70 -5.15
C ALA A 23 6.61 -11.98 -3.68
N PHE A 24 6.85 -13.24 -3.32
CA PHE A 24 7.17 -13.64 -1.94
C PHE A 24 8.66 -13.51 -1.61
N GLN A 25 9.54 -13.69 -2.61
CA GLN A 25 10.99 -13.77 -2.36
C GLN A 25 11.65 -12.41 -2.15
N VAL A 26 11.10 -11.34 -2.74
CA VAL A 26 11.56 -9.95 -2.50
C VAL A 26 11.16 -9.44 -1.10
N TRP A 27 10.16 -10.04 -0.46
CA TRP A 27 9.60 -9.53 0.79
C TRP A 27 10.35 -9.98 2.06
N SER A 28 11.31 -10.91 1.95
CA SER A 28 11.99 -11.52 3.11
C SER A 28 13.47 -11.15 3.29
N GLN A 29 14.04 -10.26 2.46
CA GLN A 29 15.46 -9.92 2.59
C GLN A 29 15.72 -8.41 2.63
N SER A 30 16.17 -7.97 3.81
CA SER A 30 17.13 -6.89 4.03
C SER A 30 17.94 -7.28 5.28
N PRO A 31 19.21 -6.85 5.50
CA PRO A 31 19.87 -5.68 4.92
C PRO A 31 21.37 -5.87 4.51
N GLY A 32 21.91 -4.87 3.78
CA GLY A 32 23.32 -4.45 3.89
C GLY A 32 24.37 -5.13 3.01
N SER A 33 24.91 -4.39 2.03
CA SER A 33 26.37 -4.23 1.89
C SER A 33 26.69 -3.20 0.81
N SER A 34 27.50 -2.24 1.22
CA SER A 34 28.20 -1.26 0.41
C SER A 34 29.13 -1.92 -0.60
N PHE A 35 29.11 -1.49 -1.86
CA PHE A 35 30.25 -1.70 -2.75
C PHE A 35 30.62 -0.42 -3.51
N ARG A 36 31.90 -0.03 -3.34
CA ARG A 36 32.61 1.07 -3.99
C ARG A 36 32.85 0.76 -5.47
N GLY A 37 32.71 1.77 -6.33
CA GLY A 37 33.29 1.76 -7.67
C GLY A 37 34.81 2.02 -7.66
N PRO A 38 35.43 1.98 -8.84
CA PRO A 38 36.54 2.88 -9.13
C PRO A 38 36.37 3.61 -10.48
N ASP A 39 36.55 4.93 -10.41
CA ASP A 39 37.37 5.83 -11.23
C ASP A 39 37.72 5.50 -12.70
N GLY A 40 37.64 6.56 -13.54
CA GLY A 40 37.97 6.59 -14.97
C GLY A 40 39.48 6.43 -15.32
N PRO A 41 39.94 6.88 -16.51
CA PRO A 41 40.00 8.32 -16.78
C PRO A 41 39.82 8.79 -18.26
N THR A 42 39.80 10.12 -18.34
CA THR A 42 39.93 11.13 -19.41
C THR A 42 40.75 10.86 -20.69
N ALA A 43 40.33 11.48 -21.80
CA ALA A 43 41.00 12.59 -22.52
C ALA A 43 40.88 12.48 -24.06
N GLY A 44 40.66 13.61 -24.75
CA GLY A 44 40.84 13.69 -26.21
C GLY A 44 40.09 14.84 -26.89
N ALA A 45 40.54 16.07 -26.67
CA ALA A 45 40.13 17.23 -27.45
C ALA A 45 40.90 17.28 -28.79
N LEU A 46 40.21 17.55 -29.90
CA LEU A 46 40.83 18.12 -31.11
C LEU A 46 39.94 19.21 -31.68
N GLN A 47 40.51 20.42 -31.77
CA GLN A 47 39.97 21.59 -32.46
C GLN A 47 40.55 21.64 -33.88
N SER A 48 39.75 22.08 -34.85
CA SER A 48 40.25 22.66 -36.10
C SER A 48 39.40 23.87 -36.51
N ARG A 49 40.08 24.96 -36.87
CA ARG A 49 39.60 26.30 -37.23
C ARG A 49 39.29 26.46 -38.73
N GLY A 50 38.47 27.47 -39.06
CA GLY A 50 38.47 28.24 -40.33
C GLY A 50 37.06 28.55 -40.87
N SER A 51 36.48 29.75 -40.60
CA SER A 51 36.37 30.96 -41.48
C SER A 51 35.40 30.80 -42.67
N THR A 52 34.44 31.67 -43.03
CA THR A 52 34.10 33.09 -42.77
C THR A 52 32.73 33.44 -43.43
N SER A 53 32.18 34.61 -43.10
CA SER A 53 31.19 35.48 -43.81
C SER A 53 29.67 35.37 -43.50
N SER A 54 29.16 36.48 -42.94
CA SER A 54 27.76 36.93 -42.70
C SER A 54 27.22 37.71 -43.93
N PRO A 55 25.98 38.29 -43.98
CA PRO A 55 24.88 38.31 -43.00
C PRO A 55 23.46 38.06 -43.60
N ALA A 56 22.46 37.74 -42.75
CA ALA A 56 21.07 38.23 -42.89
C ALA A 56 20.16 37.68 -41.78
N ASN A 57 19.37 38.58 -41.21
CA ASN A 57 18.38 38.40 -40.15
C ASN A 57 17.51 37.13 -40.27
N SER A 58 17.47 36.36 -39.19
CA SER A 58 16.29 35.61 -38.75
C SER A 58 16.43 35.38 -37.25
N GLU A 59 15.68 36.15 -36.46
CA GLU A 59 15.56 36.00 -35.02
C GLU A 59 15.02 34.61 -34.68
N VAL A 60 15.93 33.69 -34.35
CA VAL A 60 15.60 32.47 -33.62
C VAL A 60 16.15 32.65 -32.21
N ALA A 61 15.43 33.43 -31.41
CA ALA A 61 15.63 33.45 -29.97
C ALA A 61 14.82 32.29 -29.37
N SER A 62 15.52 31.16 -29.22
CA SER A 62 15.21 30.11 -28.26
C SER A 62 14.94 30.72 -26.89
N ALA A 63 13.66 30.80 -26.52
CA ALA A 63 13.26 30.95 -25.13
C ALA A 63 13.06 29.54 -24.57
N ALA A 64 14.05 29.12 -23.80
CA ALA A 64 14.04 27.91 -23.00
C ALA A 64 12.69 27.76 -22.27
N GLN A 65 12.05 26.61 -22.46
CA GLN A 65 10.97 26.15 -21.60
C GLN A 65 11.47 26.23 -20.15
N ALA A 66 10.84 27.09 -19.35
CA ALA A 66 11.03 27.10 -17.92
C ALA A 66 10.63 25.70 -17.42
N SER A 67 11.62 24.94 -16.96
CA SER A 67 11.43 23.70 -16.21
C SER A 67 10.73 24.07 -14.89
N GLY A 68 9.40 24.14 -14.95
CA GLY A 68 8.56 24.23 -13.76
C GLY A 68 8.78 23.00 -12.88
N PRO A 69 8.43 23.08 -11.58
CA PRO A 69 8.61 21.95 -10.69
C PRO A 69 7.85 20.71 -11.20
N ALA A 70 8.44 19.53 -11.04
CA ALA A 70 7.94 18.24 -11.50
C ALA A 70 6.70 17.71 -10.73
N TYR A 71 5.98 18.60 -10.05
CA TYR A 71 4.72 18.29 -9.38
C TYR A 71 3.60 19.20 -9.88
N ARG A 72 2.40 18.65 -9.97
CA ARG A 72 1.18 19.38 -10.34
C ARG A 72 0.30 19.56 -9.10
N VAL A 73 -0.32 20.72 -8.95
CA VAL A 73 -1.39 20.96 -7.98
C VAL A 73 -2.68 21.15 -8.77
N ALA A 74 -3.73 20.41 -8.43
CA ALA A 74 -5.03 20.63 -9.06
C ALA A 74 -5.68 21.94 -8.57
N ASP A 75 -6.33 22.66 -9.47
CA ASP A 75 -6.86 24.02 -9.28
C ASP A 75 -8.03 24.03 -8.27
N HIS A 76 -7.75 24.27 -6.98
CA HIS A 76 -8.77 24.33 -5.93
C HIS A 76 -8.46 25.42 -4.88
N THR A 77 -9.47 26.19 -4.48
CA THR A 77 -9.44 27.28 -3.48
C THR A 77 -9.28 26.83 -2.03
N VAL A 78 -8.90 25.56 -1.79
CA VAL A 78 -8.82 24.98 -0.44
C VAL A 78 -7.40 25.09 0.11
N VAL A 79 -7.25 25.68 1.30
CA VAL A 79 -5.97 25.77 2.00
C VAL A 79 -5.65 24.42 2.63
N SER A 80 -4.69 23.71 2.05
CA SER A 80 -4.15 22.46 2.61
C SER A 80 -2.84 22.74 3.37
N PRO A 81 -2.81 22.61 4.71
CA PRO A 81 -1.59 22.85 5.49
C PRO A 81 -0.53 21.77 5.22
N ILE A 82 -0.95 20.54 4.90
CA ILE A 82 -0.05 19.47 4.50
C ILE A 82 0.62 19.82 3.17
N LEU A 83 -0.16 20.28 2.18
CA LEU A 83 0.40 20.70 0.90
C LEU A 83 1.39 21.85 1.08
N ALA A 84 1.03 22.87 1.88
CA ALA A 84 1.93 23.98 2.18
C ALA A 84 3.28 23.49 2.77
N ALA A 85 3.24 22.54 3.72
CA ALA A 85 4.44 21.96 4.31
C ALA A 85 5.27 21.15 3.29
N LEU A 86 4.62 20.36 2.43
CA LEU A 86 5.27 19.61 1.37
C LEU A 86 6.01 20.55 0.41
N LEU A 87 5.31 21.56 -0.11
CA LEU A 87 5.86 22.53 -1.06
C LEU A 87 7.00 23.36 -0.45
N ALA A 88 6.86 23.79 0.81
CA ALA A 88 7.91 24.52 1.52
C ALA A 88 9.19 23.69 1.73
N SER A 89 9.07 22.36 1.77
CA SER A 89 10.22 21.45 1.94
C SER A 89 10.91 21.08 0.63
N ALA A 90 10.35 21.44 -0.53
CA ALA A 90 10.86 21.05 -1.83
C ALA A 90 12.19 21.75 -2.18
N ARG A 91 13.09 21.02 -2.82
CA ARG A 91 14.43 21.48 -3.20
C ARG A 91 14.59 21.47 -4.72
N PRO A 92 15.38 22.39 -5.30
CA PRO A 92 15.68 22.35 -6.73
C PRO A 92 16.35 21.03 -7.15
N ASN A 93 15.95 20.49 -8.30
CA ASN A 93 16.55 19.31 -8.94
C ASN A 93 16.52 18.01 -8.11
N GLU A 94 15.63 17.90 -7.10
CA GLU A 94 15.44 16.64 -6.38
C GLU A 94 14.37 15.75 -7.03
N HIS A 95 14.38 14.46 -6.71
CA HIS A 95 13.35 13.53 -7.18
C HIS A 95 11.94 13.96 -6.69
N PRO A 96 10.89 13.90 -7.52
CA PRO A 96 9.56 14.43 -7.18
C PRO A 96 8.91 13.85 -5.91
N LEU A 97 9.29 12.63 -5.51
CA LEU A 97 8.82 11.99 -4.27
C LEU A 97 9.48 12.55 -3.00
N MET A 98 10.64 13.21 -3.11
CA MET A 98 11.44 13.59 -1.93
C MET A 98 10.73 14.49 -0.92
N PRO A 99 9.91 15.50 -1.32
CA PRO A 99 9.10 16.26 -0.37
C PRO A 99 8.13 15.37 0.42
N ALA A 100 7.42 14.46 -0.26
CA ALA A 100 6.46 13.54 0.35
C ALA A 100 7.15 12.53 1.29
N ILE A 101 8.30 11.97 0.88
CA ILE A 101 9.10 11.06 1.71
C ILE A 101 9.56 11.76 2.99
N ARG A 102 10.12 12.97 2.89
CA ARG A 102 10.58 13.72 4.06
C ARG A 102 9.44 14.03 5.02
N TRP A 103 8.31 14.51 4.50
CA TRP A 103 7.14 14.80 5.31
C TRP A 103 6.59 13.53 5.98
N ALA A 104 6.45 12.43 5.24
CA ALA A 104 5.97 11.16 5.78
C ALA A 104 6.90 10.62 6.88
N LYS A 105 8.22 10.77 6.74
CA LYS A 105 9.19 10.40 7.79
C LYS A 105 9.04 11.25 9.05
N GLN A 106 8.70 12.52 8.93
CA GLN A 106 8.42 13.38 10.09
C GLN A 106 7.11 12.96 10.77
N GLU A 107 6.06 12.69 9.99
CA GLU A 107 4.77 12.25 10.55
C GLU A 107 4.81 10.84 11.12
N LEU A 108 5.69 9.96 10.61
CA LEU A 108 5.87 8.62 11.15
C LEU A 108 6.14 8.65 12.66
N GLU A 109 6.87 9.65 13.16
CA GLU A 109 7.11 9.82 14.60
C GLU A 109 5.83 10.17 15.37
N ASN A 110 4.88 10.89 14.77
CA ASN A 110 3.56 11.12 15.36
C ASN A 110 2.73 9.83 15.34
N VAL A 111 2.78 9.06 14.26
CA VAL A 111 2.08 7.76 14.17
C VAL A 111 2.62 6.77 15.20
N ARG A 112 3.94 6.75 15.44
CA ARG A 112 4.57 5.92 16.47
C ARG A 112 4.15 6.27 17.90
N ARG A 113 3.64 7.48 18.16
CA ARG A 113 3.14 7.91 19.48
C ARG A 113 1.71 7.48 19.75
N ILE A 114 0.96 7.07 18.72
CA ILE A 114 -0.37 6.48 18.92
C ILE A 114 -0.15 5.17 19.68
N GLU A 115 -0.87 4.98 20.79
CA GLU A 115 -0.75 3.76 21.60
C GLU A 115 -1.64 2.65 21.04
N ASP A 116 -2.88 3.01 20.73
CA ASP A 116 -3.89 2.15 20.15
C ASP A 116 -4.95 2.95 19.39
N TYR A 117 -5.78 2.27 18.61
CA TYR A 117 -6.96 2.87 18.00
C TYR A 117 -7.97 1.81 17.55
N SER A 118 -9.21 2.24 17.34
CA SER A 118 -10.22 1.47 16.60
C SER A 118 -10.57 2.14 15.28
N ALA A 119 -10.97 1.34 14.28
CA ALA A 119 -11.46 1.84 13.00
C ALA A 119 -12.40 0.82 12.33
N ILE A 120 -13.10 1.25 11.28
CA ILE A 120 -13.62 0.36 10.25
C ILE A 120 -12.62 0.35 9.09
N VAL A 121 -12.05 -0.80 8.79
CA VAL A 121 -11.23 -1.01 7.61
C VAL A 121 -12.12 -1.50 6.47
N VAL A 122 -12.13 -0.77 5.37
CA VAL A 122 -12.69 -1.21 4.10
C VAL A 122 -11.55 -1.60 3.20
N LYS A 123 -11.52 -2.86 2.75
CA LYS A 123 -10.46 -3.35 1.89
C LYS A 123 -10.98 -4.03 0.64
N ARG A 124 -10.21 -3.92 -0.43
CA ARG A 124 -10.46 -4.57 -1.71
C ARG A 124 -9.13 -4.90 -2.37
N GLU A 125 -8.94 -6.14 -2.80
CA GLU A 125 -7.65 -6.61 -3.28
C GLU A 125 -7.80 -7.44 -4.56
N ARG A 126 -6.83 -7.33 -5.46
CA ARG A 126 -6.70 -8.21 -6.62
C ARG A 126 -5.75 -9.35 -6.31
N ILE A 127 -6.27 -10.56 -6.34
CA ILE A 127 -5.56 -11.80 -6.00
C ILE A 127 -5.80 -12.80 -7.13
N GLY A 128 -4.74 -13.42 -7.65
CA GLY A 128 -4.86 -14.35 -8.78
C GLY A 128 -5.46 -13.73 -10.05
N GLY A 129 -5.35 -12.40 -10.22
CA GLY A 129 -5.94 -11.65 -11.34
C GLY A 129 -7.38 -11.18 -11.11
N GLU A 130 -8.05 -11.66 -10.07
CA GLU A 130 -9.46 -11.34 -9.76
C GLU A 130 -9.54 -10.28 -8.65
N LEU A 131 -10.38 -9.27 -8.84
CA LEU A 131 -10.62 -8.23 -7.84
C LEU A 131 -11.74 -8.70 -6.90
N SER A 132 -11.43 -8.75 -5.61
CA SER A 132 -12.39 -9.15 -4.58
C SER A 132 -13.59 -8.20 -4.51
N GLU A 133 -14.65 -8.66 -3.84
CA GLU A 133 -15.65 -7.77 -3.27
C GLU A 133 -15.03 -6.90 -2.15
N GLU A 134 -15.75 -5.85 -1.75
CA GLU A 134 -15.33 -5.02 -0.61
C GLU A 134 -15.60 -5.74 0.71
N GLU A 135 -14.54 -5.89 1.50
CA GLU A 135 -14.59 -6.40 2.85
C GLU A 135 -14.58 -5.24 3.84
N TYR A 136 -15.54 -5.25 4.77
CA TYR A 136 -15.63 -4.29 5.84
C TYR A 136 -15.31 -5.01 7.15
N ALA A 137 -14.36 -4.50 7.92
CA ALA A 137 -13.98 -5.08 9.20
C ALA A 137 -13.86 -4.00 10.27
N PHE A 138 -14.44 -4.24 11.44
CA PHE A 138 -14.11 -3.47 12.63
C PHE A 138 -12.78 -3.97 13.18
N VAL A 139 -11.85 -3.06 13.47
CA VAL A 139 -10.54 -3.38 14.02
C VAL A 139 -10.28 -2.64 15.33
N LYS A 140 -9.59 -3.33 16.24
CA LYS A 140 -8.84 -2.73 17.35
C LYS A 140 -7.36 -3.02 17.11
N ILE A 141 -6.52 -2.00 17.13
CA ILE A 141 -5.09 -2.12 16.91
C ILE A 141 -4.36 -1.43 18.06
N ARG A 142 -3.44 -2.14 18.71
CA ARG A 142 -2.53 -1.60 19.73
C ARG A 142 -1.11 -1.75 19.22
N HIS A 143 -0.27 -0.73 19.35
CA HIS A 143 1.10 -0.75 18.82
C HIS A 143 2.09 -1.54 19.68
N ARG A 144 1.88 -1.65 21.01
CA ARG A 144 2.81 -2.34 21.92
C ARG A 144 2.10 -3.13 23.04
N PRO A 145 2.32 -4.46 23.13
CA PRO A 145 2.79 -5.30 22.03
C PRO A 145 1.87 -5.14 20.81
N PHE A 146 2.40 -5.27 19.60
CA PHE A 146 1.56 -5.11 18.41
C PHE A 146 0.44 -6.14 18.43
N SER A 147 -0.80 -5.68 18.58
CA SER A 147 -1.97 -6.52 18.85
C SER A 147 -3.10 -6.10 17.94
N VAL A 148 -3.80 -7.09 17.37
CA VAL A 148 -4.89 -6.90 16.43
C VAL A 148 -6.08 -7.73 16.88
N TYR A 149 -7.23 -7.09 17.04
CA TYR A 149 -8.53 -7.76 16.99
C TYR A 149 -9.27 -7.27 15.75
N MET A 150 -9.86 -8.20 15.00
CA MET A 150 -10.61 -7.91 13.79
C MET A 150 -11.92 -8.68 13.81
N ARG A 151 -13.02 -8.00 13.44
CA ARG A 151 -14.32 -8.62 13.20
C ARG A 151 -14.91 -8.18 11.87
N PHE A 152 -15.18 -9.13 10.99
CA PHE A 152 -15.76 -8.85 9.69
C PHE A 152 -17.24 -8.46 9.80
N LEU A 153 -17.63 -7.42 9.09
CA LEU A 153 -18.99 -6.86 9.01
C LEU A 153 -19.66 -7.15 7.65
N HIS A 154 -18.86 -7.24 6.59
CA HIS A 154 -19.27 -7.51 5.21
C HIS A 154 -18.11 -8.18 4.46
N PRO A 155 -18.35 -9.03 3.44
CA PRO A 155 -19.63 -9.52 2.92
C PRO A 155 -20.37 -10.52 3.83
N PRO A 156 -21.65 -10.84 3.54
CA PRO A 156 -22.43 -11.81 4.33
C PRO A 156 -21.76 -13.17 4.51
N SER A 157 -20.95 -13.61 3.54
CA SER A 157 -20.22 -14.88 3.57
C SER A 157 -19.18 -14.98 4.69
N ILE A 158 -18.63 -13.85 5.15
CA ILE A 158 -17.63 -13.78 6.22
C ILE A 158 -18.06 -12.91 7.41
N ARG A 159 -19.23 -12.28 7.36
CA ARG A 159 -19.78 -11.46 8.45
C ARG A 159 -19.77 -12.23 9.76
N GLY A 160 -19.19 -11.62 10.79
CA GLY A 160 -19.04 -12.13 12.15
C GLY A 160 -17.79 -12.98 12.36
N GLN A 161 -16.94 -13.19 11.35
CA GLN A 161 -15.67 -13.87 11.56
C GLN A 161 -14.78 -12.97 12.40
N GLU A 162 -14.06 -13.59 13.34
CA GLU A 162 -13.23 -12.87 14.30
C GLU A 162 -11.81 -13.43 14.29
N VAL A 163 -10.83 -12.53 14.42
CA VAL A 163 -9.43 -12.88 14.49
C VAL A 163 -8.76 -12.06 15.60
N ILE A 164 -7.94 -12.73 16.40
CA ILE A 164 -6.99 -12.09 17.34
C ILE A 164 -5.59 -12.53 16.99
N TRP A 165 -4.67 -11.58 16.91
CA TRP A 165 -3.25 -11.83 16.82
C TRP A 165 -2.49 -10.87 17.74
N VAL A 166 -1.49 -11.38 18.46
CA VAL A 166 -0.65 -10.61 19.37
C VAL A 166 0.80 -10.98 19.11
N GLU A 167 1.62 -9.98 18.80
CA GLU A 167 3.05 -10.14 18.57
C GLU A 167 3.73 -10.75 19.80
N GLY A 168 4.57 -11.77 19.57
CA GLY A 168 5.28 -12.46 20.65
C GLY A 168 4.44 -13.42 21.49
N ALA A 169 3.16 -13.63 21.17
CA ALA A 169 2.28 -14.56 21.87
C ALA A 169 1.82 -15.73 20.98
N ASN A 170 1.21 -16.75 21.60
CA ASN A 170 0.55 -17.87 20.93
C ASN A 170 1.41 -18.57 19.86
N ASP A 171 2.71 -18.75 20.13
CA ASP A 171 3.67 -19.34 19.19
C ASP A 171 3.69 -18.63 17.81
N GLY A 172 3.44 -17.31 17.80
CA GLY A 172 3.33 -16.49 16.58
C GLY A 172 2.04 -16.69 15.79
N LYS A 173 1.11 -17.52 16.27
CA LYS A 173 -0.15 -17.85 15.59
C LYS A 173 -1.26 -16.88 15.97
N MET A 174 -2.25 -16.77 15.10
CA MET A 174 -3.50 -16.07 15.38
C MET A 174 -4.59 -17.05 15.82
N TRP A 175 -5.53 -16.55 16.62
CA TRP A 175 -6.79 -17.23 16.90
C TRP A 175 -7.85 -16.73 15.93
N ALA A 176 -8.49 -17.64 15.22
CA ALA A 176 -9.56 -17.33 14.29
C ALA A 176 -10.83 -18.09 14.66
N ARG A 177 -11.98 -17.45 14.46
CA ARG A 177 -13.28 -18.09 14.57
C ARG A 177 -14.10 -17.85 13.30
N GLY A 178 -14.57 -18.96 12.73
CA GLY A 178 -15.43 -18.95 11.55
C GLY A 178 -16.91 -18.64 11.86
N THR A 179 -17.67 -18.35 10.81
CA THR A 179 -19.14 -18.16 10.85
C THR A 179 -19.87 -19.20 9.99
N GLY A 180 -21.20 -19.25 10.09
CA GLY A 180 -22.03 -20.22 9.37
C GLY A 180 -21.59 -21.66 9.64
N LEU A 181 -21.42 -22.45 8.57
CA LEU A 181 -20.93 -23.83 8.66
C LEU A 181 -19.54 -23.93 9.32
N LYS A 182 -18.69 -22.90 9.22
CA LYS A 182 -17.36 -22.90 9.84
C LYS A 182 -17.40 -22.74 11.37
N ARG A 183 -18.57 -22.42 11.98
CA ARG A 183 -18.70 -22.35 13.46
C ARG A 183 -18.44 -23.69 14.14
N VAL A 184 -18.65 -24.81 13.46
CA VAL A 184 -18.46 -26.17 14.02
C VAL A 184 -17.00 -26.44 14.41
N PHE A 185 -16.04 -25.72 13.80
CA PHE A 185 -14.62 -25.84 14.13
C PHE A 185 -14.23 -25.06 15.40
N GLY A 186 -15.15 -24.27 15.97
CA GLY A 186 -14.86 -23.43 17.13
C GLY A 186 -13.78 -22.40 16.85
N THR A 187 -12.99 -22.08 17.88
CA THR A 187 -11.79 -21.25 17.77
C THR A 187 -10.60 -22.12 17.31
N VAL A 188 -9.93 -21.71 16.24
CA VAL A 188 -8.78 -22.42 15.67
C VAL A 188 -7.51 -21.57 15.72
N SER A 189 -6.35 -22.23 15.91
CA SER A 189 -5.04 -21.59 15.87
C SER A 189 -4.44 -21.75 14.48
N LEU A 190 -4.09 -20.63 13.83
CA LEU A 190 -3.58 -20.61 12.45
C LEU A 190 -2.32 -19.75 12.37
N SER A 191 -1.38 -20.15 11.51
CA SER A 191 -0.27 -19.25 11.16
C SER A 191 -0.80 -18.09 10.29
N PRO A 192 -0.45 -16.82 10.59
CA PRO A 192 -0.82 -15.66 9.77
C PRO A 192 -0.40 -15.74 8.30
N THR A 193 0.63 -16.53 8.00
CA THR A 193 1.21 -16.69 6.66
C THR A 193 0.87 -18.04 6.01
N SER A 194 0.02 -18.85 6.63
CA SER A 194 -0.38 -20.14 6.05
C SER A 194 -1.15 -19.94 4.73
N PRO A 195 -1.03 -20.85 3.75
CA PRO A 195 -1.73 -20.73 2.47
C PRO A 195 -3.25 -20.55 2.61
N LEU A 196 -3.86 -21.20 3.60
CA LEU A 196 -5.30 -21.06 3.90
C LEU A 196 -5.68 -19.62 4.30
N VAL A 197 -4.85 -18.96 5.10
CA VAL A 197 -5.07 -17.59 5.56
C VAL A 197 -4.79 -16.60 4.44
N MET A 198 -3.72 -16.85 3.68
CA MET A 198 -3.29 -15.97 2.60
C MET A 198 -4.09 -16.14 1.31
N GLN A 199 -4.95 -17.16 1.19
CA GLN A 199 -5.72 -17.44 -0.03
C GLN A 199 -6.48 -16.22 -0.57
N ASN A 200 -7.05 -15.42 0.34
CA ASN A 200 -7.83 -14.22 0.01
C ASN A 200 -7.22 -12.94 0.62
N ASN A 201 -5.90 -12.93 0.84
CA ASN A 201 -5.20 -11.77 1.37
C ASN A 201 -3.86 -11.55 0.65
N ARG A 202 -3.56 -10.32 0.24
CA ARG A 202 -2.22 -9.91 -0.23
C ARG A 202 -1.21 -9.84 0.90
N TYR A 203 -1.65 -9.47 2.11
CA TYR A 203 -0.77 -9.33 3.27
C TYR A 203 -1.33 -10.07 4.50
N PRO A 204 -0.46 -10.64 5.34
CA PRO A 204 -0.87 -11.24 6.61
C PRO A 204 -1.43 -10.16 7.55
N ILE A 205 -2.22 -10.59 8.55
CA ILE A 205 -2.74 -9.70 9.61
C ILE A 205 -1.63 -8.94 10.36
N THR A 206 -0.38 -9.41 10.28
CA THR A 206 0.80 -8.75 10.89
C THR A 206 1.22 -7.46 10.17
N GLU A 207 0.65 -7.17 8.99
CA GLU A 207 0.92 -5.94 8.22
C GLU A 207 -0.23 -4.92 8.32
N ILE A 208 -1.31 -5.22 9.05
CA ILE A 208 -2.42 -4.29 9.18
C ILE A 208 -2.07 -3.12 10.09
N GLY A 209 -2.63 -1.95 9.77
CA GLY A 209 -2.61 -0.78 10.62
C GLY A 209 -1.92 0.41 9.99
N ILE A 210 -2.22 1.60 10.52
CA ILE A 210 -1.77 2.88 9.96
C ILE A 210 -0.25 2.99 10.08
N LEU A 211 0.35 2.53 11.19
CA LEU A 211 1.81 2.52 11.34
C LEU A 211 2.49 1.67 10.25
N ARG A 212 2.04 0.43 10.06
CA ARG A 212 2.57 -0.47 9.01
C ARG A 212 2.36 0.09 7.61
N LEU A 213 1.19 0.69 7.36
CA LEU A 213 0.89 1.34 6.09
C LEU A 213 1.87 2.50 5.80
N VAL A 214 2.11 3.39 6.76
CA VAL A 214 3.06 4.51 6.59
C VAL A 214 4.48 4.00 6.37
N GLU A 215 4.93 3.03 7.17
CA GLU A 215 6.26 2.40 7.01
C GLU A 215 6.42 1.83 5.59
N ARG A 216 5.41 1.12 5.08
CA ARG A 216 5.43 0.55 3.73
C ARG A 216 5.42 1.59 2.63
N ILE A 217 4.58 2.63 2.76
CA ILE A 217 4.52 3.73 1.79
C ILE A 217 5.88 4.41 1.67
N ILE A 218 6.55 4.68 2.80
CA ILE A 218 7.88 5.28 2.81
C ILE A 218 8.89 4.34 2.14
N GLU A 219 8.92 3.06 2.52
CA GLU A 219 9.82 2.06 1.94
C GLU A 219 9.72 2.01 0.40
N VAL A 220 8.49 1.94 -0.11
CA VAL A 220 8.23 1.89 -1.56
C VAL A 220 8.62 3.20 -2.23
N ALA A 221 8.23 4.35 -1.66
CA ALA A 221 8.58 5.64 -2.24
C ALA A 221 10.09 5.90 -2.26
N GLU A 222 10.83 5.45 -1.23
CA GLU A 222 12.29 5.53 -1.19
C GLU A 222 12.97 4.63 -2.21
N HIS A 223 12.41 3.44 -2.46
CA HIS A 223 12.86 2.58 -3.54
C HIS A 223 12.62 3.25 -4.91
N ASP A 224 11.41 3.77 -5.14
CA ASP A 224 11.04 4.37 -6.42
C ASP A 224 11.85 5.64 -6.71
N ALA A 225 12.19 6.43 -5.68
CA ALA A 225 13.02 7.63 -5.79
C ALA A 225 14.47 7.38 -6.25
N GLN A 226 14.90 6.12 -6.33
CA GLN A 226 16.19 5.73 -6.92
C GLN A 226 16.16 5.74 -8.45
N TYR A 227 14.97 5.89 -9.05
CA TYR A 227 14.74 5.90 -10.50
C TYR A 227 14.09 7.22 -10.93
N GLY A 228 14.19 7.60 -12.20
CA GLY A 228 13.78 8.94 -12.67
C GLY A 228 12.36 9.07 -13.24
N GLU A 229 11.65 7.96 -13.49
CA GLU A 229 10.35 7.96 -14.18
C GLU A 229 9.18 7.99 -13.18
N CYS A 230 8.86 9.16 -12.63
CA CYS A 230 7.77 9.33 -11.66
C CYS A 230 7.12 10.72 -11.77
N GLU A 231 5.79 10.78 -11.90
CA GLU A 231 5.01 12.02 -11.77
C GLU A 231 4.30 12.05 -10.41
N VAL A 232 4.39 13.17 -9.68
CA VAL A 232 3.67 13.38 -8.41
C VAL A 232 2.66 14.51 -8.59
N THR A 233 1.39 14.25 -8.27
CA THR A 233 0.32 15.24 -8.31
C THR A 233 -0.39 15.33 -6.96
N TYR A 234 -0.62 16.55 -6.50
CA TYR A 234 -1.32 16.84 -5.26
C TYR A 234 -2.74 17.34 -5.56
N TYR A 235 -3.73 16.68 -4.98
CA TYR A 235 -5.14 17.04 -5.09
C TYR A 235 -5.67 17.44 -3.70
N PRO A 236 -5.62 18.73 -3.33
CA PRO A 236 -6.20 19.21 -2.08
C PRO A 236 -7.73 19.18 -2.13
N GLY A 237 -8.38 19.10 -0.96
CA GLY A 237 -9.85 19.14 -0.86
C GLY A 237 -10.56 17.83 -1.25
N ALA A 238 -9.80 16.74 -1.43
CA ALA A 238 -10.40 15.40 -1.53
C ALA A 238 -11.16 15.08 -0.22
N LYS A 239 -12.11 14.16 -0.28
CA LYS A 239 -12.88 13.74 0.89
C LYS A 239 -12.95 12.23 1.01
N ILE A 240 -12.69 11.73 2.21
CA ILE A 240 -12.93 10.34 2.59
C ILE A 240 -13.88 10.36 3.79
N ASN A 241 -15.10 9.83 3.60
CA ASN A 241 -16.13 9.82 4.64
C ASN A 241 -16.32 11.20 5.29
N ASP A 242 -16.52 12.20 4.42
CA ASP A 242 -16.70 13.63 4.73
C ASP A 242 -15.51 14.35 5.40
N ARG A 243 -14.38 13.65 5.63
CA ARG A 243 -13.17 14.27 6.18
C ARG A 243 -12.29 14.86 5.06
N PRO A 244 -11.88 16.15 5.14
CA PRO A 244 -10.96 16.75 4.20
C PRO A 244 -9.62 16.02 4.18
N CYS A 245 -9.14 15.73 2.98
CA CYS A 245 -7.89 15.05 2.74
C CYS A 245 -7.06 15.75 1.66
N LEU A 246 -5.75 15.66 1.79
CA LEU A 246 -4.84 15.82 0.66
C LEU A 246 -4.67 14.44 -0.01
N CYS A 247 -4.95 14.35 -1.31
CA CYS A 247 -4.58 13.17 -2.09
C CYS A 247 -3.23 13.40 -2.78
N ILE A 248 -2.27 12.54 -2.46
CA ILE A 248 -0.96 12.47 -3.10
C ILE A 248 -1.01 11.33 -4.11
N GLN A 249 -0.94 11.65 -5.40
CA GLN A 249 -0.92 10.67 -6.48
C GLN A 249 0.49 10.55 -7.05
N VAL A 250 0.94 9.32 -7.22
CA VAL A 250 2.19 8.94 -7.86
C VAL A 250 1.85 8.16 -9.13
N VAL A 251 2.47 8.50 -10.25
CA VAL A 251 2.28 7.81 -11.53
C VAL A 251 3.61 7.40 -12.14
N HIS A 252 3.74 6.11 -12.47
CA HIS A 252 4.82 5.57 -13.30
C HIS A 252 4.30 5.34 -14.72
N PRO A 253 4.64 6.21 -15.69
CA PRO A 253 3.99 6.19 -17.00
C PRO A 253 4.32 4.95 -17.83
N VAL A 254 5.52 4.39 -17.65
CA VAL A 254 6.02 3.25 -18.41
C VAL A 254 6.15 2.02 -17.49
N PRO A 255 5.64 0.84 -17.88
CA PRO A 255 5.86 -0.39 -17.13
C PRO A 255 7.35 -0.73 -17.05
N ARG A 256 7.87 -0.85 -15.83
CA ARG A 256 9.25 -1.26 -15.55
C ARG A 256 9.25 -2.32 -14.45
N VAL A 257 10.22 -3.23 -14.50
CA VAL A 257 10.41 -4.27 -13.48
C VAL A 257 10.66 -3.72 -12.07
N ASN A 258 11.14 -2.47 -11.98
CA ASN A 258 11.43 -1.81 -10.71
C ASN A 258 10.19 -1.18 -10.06
N PHE A 259 9.12 -0.93 -10.81
CA PHE A 259 7.92 -0.25 -10.30
C PHE A 259 6.81 -1.25 -10.04
N ARG A 260 6.21 -1.15 -8.84
CA ARG A 260 5.19 -2.12 -8.37
C ARG A 260 3.77 -1.77 -8.80
N PHE A 261 3.55 -0.55 -9.29
CA PHE A 261 2.26 -0.02 -9.68
C PHE A 261 2.43 0.99 -10.82
N HIS A 262 1.37 1.19 -11.60
CA HIS A 262 1.24 2.31 -12.51
C HIS A 262 0.81 3.58 -11.76
N ILE A 263 -0.15 3.47 -10.85
CA ILE A 263 -0.67 4.59 -10.05
C ILE A 263 -0.73 4.19 -8.58
N ALA A 264 -0.25 5.03 -7.68
CA ALA A 264 -0.55 4.95 -6.25
C ALA A 264 -1.17 6.26 -5.78
N ARG A 265 -2.16 6.16 -4.89
CA ARG A 265 -2.77 7.32 -4.24
C ARG A 265 -2.81 7.12 -2.74
N VAL A 266 -2.35 8.14 -2.04
CA VAL A 266 -2.41 8.22 -0.58
C VAL A 266 -3.30 9.41 -0.22
N PHE A 267 -4.39 9.15 0.48
CA PHE A 267 -5.27 10.18 1.01
C PHE A 267 -4.92 10.40 2.47
N VAL A 268 -4.40 11.58 2.76
CA VAL A 268 -3.97 11.98 4.09
C VAL A 268 -5.00 12.91 4.67
N ASP A 269 -5.56 12.55 5.81
CA ASP A 269 -6.52 13.37 6.55
C ASP A 269 -5.85 14.66 7.03
N GLU A 270 -6.47 15.82 6.76
CA GLU A 270 -5.82 17.10 7.06
C GLU A 270 -5.76 17.43 8.56
N GLU A 271 -6.65 16.86 9.37
CA GLU A 271 -6.71 17.09 10.82
C GLU A 271 -5.87 16.06 11.59
N LEU A 272 -6.10 14.76 11.33
CA LEU A 272 -5.37 13.67 11.98
C LEU A 272 -3.93 13.54 11.46
N ARG A 273 -3.65 14.04 10.25
CA ARG A 273 -2.37 13.88 9.54
C ARG A 273 -1.99 12.40 9.33
N LEU A 274 -2.99 11.53 9.24
CA LEU A 274 -2.82 10.09 9.01
C LEU A 274 -3.26 9.71 7.58
N PRO A 275 -2.62 8.72 6.92
CA PRO A 275 -3.18 8.14 5.72
C PRO A 275 -4.45 7.37 6.07
N VAL A 276 -5.60 7.86 5.58
CA VAL A 276 -6.91 7.25 5.78
C VAL A 276 -7.33 6.41 4.59
N ARG A 277 -6.66 6.55 3.43
CA ARG A 277 -6.82 5.65 2.31
C ARG A 277 -5.53 5.49 1.53
N TYR A 278 -5.26 4.25 1.12
CA TYR A 278 -4.27 3.91 0.12
C TYR A 278 -4.95 3.12 -0.98
N GLU A 279 -4.62 3.43 -2.23
CA GLU A 279 -4.98 2.60 -3.38
C GLU A 279 -3.83 2.54 -4.37
N SER A 280 -3.63 1.37 -4.97
CA SER A 280 -2.66 1.17 -6.03
C SER A 280 -3.31 0.49 -7.24
N TYR A 281 -2.81 0.83 -8.42
CA TYR A 281 -3.31 0.34 -9.69
C TYR A 281 -2.15 -0.16 -10.54
N ASP A 282 -2.36 -1.27 -11.21
CA ASP A 282 -1.50 -1.80 -12.24
C ASP A 282 -1.69 -1.05 -13.56
N TRP A 283 -0.77 -1.26 -14.49
CA TRP A 283 -0.93 -0.78 -15.85
C TRP A 283 -2.18 -1.39 -16.51
N PRO A 284 -2.78 -0.68 -17.46
CA PRO A 284 -3.90 -1.21 -18.23
C PRO A 284 -3.57 -2.53 -18.92
N ALA A 285 -4.52 -3.47 -18.95
CA ALA A 285 -4.36 -4.74 -19.68
C ALA A 285 -4.16 -4.56 -21.20
N LYS A 286 -4.60 -3.42 -21.74
CA LYS A 286 -4.44 -3.03 -23.15
C LYS A 286 -3.99 -1.57 -23.22
N PRO A 287 -3.10 -1.20 -24.16
CA PRO A 287 -2.71 0.20 -24.34
C PRO A 287 -3.92 1.12 -24.44
N GLY A 288 -3.94 2.20 -23.65
CA GLY A 288 -5.04 3.17 -23.60
C GLY A 288 -6.27 2.72 -22.79
N GLY A 289 -6.29 1.52 -22.21
CA GLY A 289 -7.34 1.08 -21.30
C GLY A 289 -7.27 1.74 -19.91
N PRO A 290 -8.26 1.49 -19.04
CA PRO A 290 -8.19 1.96 -17.66
C PRO A 290 -7.14 1.18 -16.85
N PRO A 291 -6.50 1.82 -15.86
CA PRO A 291 -5.58 1.14 -14.95
C PRO A 291 -6.35 0.14 -14.08
N LEU A 292 -5.69 -0.93 -13.65
CA LEU A 292 -6.35 -2.03 -12.96
C LEU A 292 -6.14 -1.89 -11.45
N LEU A 293 -7.22 -1.73 -10.67
CA LEU A 293 -7.08 -1.68 -9.20
C LEU A 293 -6.42 -2.97 -8.70
N LEU A 294 -5.30 -2.81 -7.97
CA LEU A 294 -4.53 -3.88 -7.34
C LEU A 294 -4.93 -4.05 -5.89
N GLU A 295 -5.01 -2.95 -5.15
CA GLU A 295 -5.40 -2.96 -3.75
C GLU A 295 -5.94 -1.60 -3.34
N GLN A 296 -6.80 -1.63 -2.33
CA GLN A 296 -7.38 -0.46 -1.71
C GLN A 296 -7.63 -0.77 -0.24
N TYR A 297 -7.17 0.12 0.64
CA TYR A 297 -7.40 0.05 2.07
C TYR A 297 -7.87 1.42 2.54
N THR A 298 -9.04 1.49 3.17
CA THR A 298 -9.62 2.72 3.72
C THR A 298 -9.88 2.53 5.20
N TYR A 299 -9.36 3.43 6.04
CA TYR A 299 -9.62 3.49 7.47
C TYR A 299 -10.68 4.55 7.75
N LEU A 300 -11.84 4.12 8.20
CA LEU A 300 -13.00 4.94 8.53
C LEU A 300 -13.20 5.00 10.03
N ASN A 301 -13.83 6.09 10.51
CA ASN A 301 -14.25 6.25 11.90
C ASN A 301 -13.13 5.97 12.91
N ILE A 302 -11.92 6.48 12.63
CA ILE A 302 -10.74 6.29 13.48
C ILE A 302 -11.00 6.96 14.84
N ARG A 303 -10.75 6.21 15.91
CA ARG A 303 -10.71 6.71 17.30
C ARG A 303 -9.37 6.33 17.90
N LEU A 304 -8.55 7.33 18.22
CA LEU A 304 -7.19 7.17 18.71
C LEU A 304 -7.15 7.07 20.23
N ASN A 305 -6.19 6.31 20.75
CA ASN A 305 -5.83 6.18 22.16
C ASN A 305 -7.04 5.85 23.05
N ASN A 306 -7.71 4.75 22.71
CA ASN A 306 -8.86 4.23 23.45
C ASN A 306 -8.47 3.62 24.81
N GLY A 307 -7.19 3.34 25.04
CA GLY A 307 -6.71 2.73 26.28
C GLY A 307 -6.94 1.23 26.33
N PHE A 308 -6.71 0.54 25.21
CA PHE A 308 -6.92 -0.90 25.13
C PHE A 308 -5.99 -1.68 26.05
N THR A 309 -6.55 -2.68 26.70
CA THR A 309 -5.84 -3.56 27.64
C THR A 309 -5.65 -4.94 27.02
N ASP A 310 -4.92 -5.83 27.70
CA ASP A 310 -4.78 -7.22 27.23
C ASP A 310 -6.14 -7.93 27.12
N ARG A 311 -7.14 -7.47 27.87
CA ARG A 311 -8.52 -7.96 27.78
C ARG A 311 -9.11 -7.78 26.38
N ASP A 312 -8.77 -6.71 25.69
CA ASP A 312 -9.26 -6.39 24.34
C ASP A 312 -8.68 -7.34 23.28
N PHE A 313 -7.59 -8.05 23.61
CA PHE A 313 -6.89 -8.98 22.73
C PHE A 313 -6.86 -10.41 23.31
N ASP A 314 -7.85 -10.74 24.15
CA ASP A 314 -8.01 -12.06 24.75
C ASP A 314 -9.22 -12.78 24.15
N ILE A 315 -9.03 -14.03 23.74
CA ILE A 315 -10.10 -14.92 23.25
C ILE A 315 -11.17 -15.21 24.31
N ASN A 316 -10.89 -14.99 25.59
CA ASN A 316 -11.86 -15.17 26.67
C ASN A 316 -12.74 -13.92 26.90
N ASN A 317 -12.66 -12.90 26.03
CA ASN A 317 -13.51 -11.71 26.14
C ASN A 317 -14.98 -12.03 25.88
N PRO A 318 -15.89 -11.81 26.88
CA PRO A 318 -17.31 -12.13 26.72
C PRO A 318 -18.00 -11.28 25.66
N GLU A 319 -17.40 -10.16 25.24
CA GLU A 319 -17.89 -9.37 24.11
C GLU A 319 -17.61 -10.03 22.76
N TYR A 320 -16.72 -11.03 22.72
CA TYR A 320 -16.29 -11.70 21.49
C TYR A 320 -16.93 -13.08 21.36
N GLY A 321 -16.97 -13.57 20.13
CA GLY A 321 -17.54 -14.86 19.83
C GLY A 321 -16.61 -16.03 20.11
N PHE A 322 -15.32 -15.86 20.38
CA PHE A 322 -14.40 -17.00 20.53
C PHE A 322 -14.90 -18.04 21.56
N THR A 323 -14.81 -19.32 21.19
CA THR A 323 -15.28 -20.43 22.02
C THR A 323 -14.23 -21.52 22.07
N GLY A 324 -13.91 -21.97 23.28
CA GLY A 324 -13.03 -23.11 23.50
C GLY A 324 -11.68 -22.74 24.12
N ARG A 325 -11.68 -22.63 25.45
CA ARG A 325 -10.74 -23.35 26.32
C ARG A 325 -11.45 -23.65 27.64
N LYS A 326 -11.57 -24.93 27.98
CA LYS A 326 -11.38 -25.38 29.36
C LYS A 326 -9.90 -25.67 29.50
#